data_AF-A0A662J566-F1
#
_entry.id   AF-A0A662J566-F1
#
_cell.length_a   1.000
_cell.length_b   1.000
_cell.length_c   1.000
_cell.angle_alpha   90.00
_cell.angle_beta   90.00
_cell.angle_gamma   90.00
#
_symmetry.space_group_name_H-M   'P 1'
#
loop_
_entity.id
_entity.type
_entity.pdbx_description
1 polymer ?
#
loop_
_entity_poly.entity_id
_entity_poly.type
_entity_poly.pdbx_seq_one_letter_code
_entity_poly.pdbx_strand_id
1 'polypeptide(L)' 'MPSSKNELRILTVHLPDAYIKGLDELVSKRLYPNRSEAIRVAVRDLLKTELWERAAPSPRTVKMYG' A
#
# COMPACT_ATOMS: atom_id res chain seq x y z
N MET A 1 17.37 -1.78 -21.22
CA MET A 1 16.64 -1.42 -19.98
C MET A 1 15.57 -2.49 -19.78
N PRO A 2 15.53 -3.23 -18.66
CA PRO A 2 14.46 -4.17 -18.44
C PRO A 2 13.18 -3.35 -18.30
N SER A 3 12.30 -3.50 -19.28
CA SER A 3 10.96 -2.93 -19.27
C SER A 3 10.29 -3.33 -17.97
N SER A 4 10.05 -2.36 -17.09
CA SER A 4 9.42 -2.60 -15.79
C SER A 4 7.97 -3.03 -16.03
N LYS A 5 7.76 -4.33 -16.16
CA LYS A 5 6.45 -4.93 -16.40
C LYS A 5 5.61 -4.70 -15.13
N ASN A 6 4.63 -3.81 -15.22
CA ASN A 6 3.63 -3.58 -14.17
C ASN A 6 2.62 -4.74 -14.18
N GLU A 7 3.08 -5.93 -13.77
CA GLU A 7 2.30 -7.16 -13.83
C GLU A 7 1.80 -7.50 -12.43
N LEU A 8 0.47 -7.53 -12.27
CA LEU A 8 -0.15 -7.99 -11.03
C LEU A 8 0.16 -9.48 -10.85
N ARG A 9 0.67 -9.84 -9.67
CA ARG A 9 0.95 -11.24 -9.30
C ARG A 9 -0.02 -11.71 -8.23
N ILE A 10 -0.39 -12.99 -8.29
CA ILE A 10 -1.21 -13.63 -7.26
C ILE A 10 -0.30 -13.97 -6.07
N LEU A 11 -0.74 -13.59 -4.88
CA LEU A 11 -0.10 -13.91 -3.62
C LEU A 11 -1.13 -14.65 -2.75
N THR A 12 -0.76 -15.82 -2.23
CA THR A 12 -1.58 -16.57 -1.26
C THR A 12 -1.04 -16.32 0.13
N VAL A 13 -1.90 -15.89 1.05
CA VAL A 13 -1.56 -15.63 2.47
C VAL A 13 -2.62 -16.27 3.38
N HIS A 14 -2.21 -16.63 4.58
CA HIS A 14 -3.12 -17.08 5.63
C HIS A 14 -3.42 -15.91 6.57
N LEU A 15 -4.70 -15.60 6.78
CA LEU A 15 -5.15 -14.55 7.67
C LEU A 15 -6.17 -15.12 8.67
N PRO A 16 -6.24 -14.59 9.90
CA PRO A 16 -7.31 -14.93 10.83
C PRO A 16 -8.69 -14.63 10.24
N ASP A 17 -9.69 -15.45 10.58
CA ASP A 17 -11.06 -15.33 10.06
C ASP A 17 -11.69 -13.96 10.30
N ALA A 18 -11.35 -13.32 11.43
CA ALA A 18 -11.83 -11.97 11.76
C ALA A 18 -11.43 -10.94 10.69
N TYR A 19 -10.23 -11.06 10.10
CA TYR A 19 -9.75 -10.12 9.08
C TYR A 19 -10.41 -10.38 7.73
N ILE A 20 -10.64 -11.66 7.39
CA ILE A 20 -11.38 -12.03 6.18
C ILE A 20 -12.81 -11.46 6.26
N LYS A 21 -13.48 -11.60 7.40
CA LYS A 21 -14.82 -11.03 7.64
C LYS A 21 -14.81 -9.50 7.53
N GLY A 22 -13.79 -8.83 8.07
CA GLY A 22 -13.64 -7.38 7.93
C GLY A 22 -13.48 -6.96 6.46
N LEU A 23 -12.67 -7.68 5.67
CA LEU A 23 -12.53 -7.44 4.23
C LEU A 23 -13.85 -7.66 3.48
N ASP A 24 -14.63 -8.67 3.87
CA ASP A 24 -15.96 -8.91 3.31
C ASP A 24 -16.94 -7.78 3.60
N GLU A 25 -16.93 -7.26 4.82
CA GLU A 25 -17.79 -6.15 5.20
C GLU A 25 -17.46 -4.88 4.41
N LEU A 26 -16.17 -4.61 4.18
CA LEU A 26 -15.70 -3.50 3.34
C LEU A 26 -16.24 -3.59 1.91
N VAL A 27 -16.26 -4.80 1.34
CA VAL A 27 -16.80 -5.04 -0.02
C VAL A 27 -18.33 -4.99 -0.01
N SER A 28 -18.98 -5.57 1.00
CA SER A 28 -20.44 -5.57 1.16
C SER A 28 -21.00 -4.15 1.27
N LYS A 29 -20.30 -3.27 2.00
CA LYS A 29 -20.62 -1.84 2.11
C LYS A 29 -20.27 -1.03 0.85
N ARG A 30 -19.78 -1.68 -0.21
CA ARG A 30 -19.33 -1.06 -1.48
C ARG A 30 -18.23 -0.01 -1.31
N LEU A 31 -17.47 -0.07 -0.21
CA LEU A 31 -16.31 0.81 0.00
C LEU A 31 -15.15 0.42 -0.91
N TYR A 32 -15.04 -0.89 -1.20
CA TYR A 32 -14.10 -1.43 -2.17
C TYR A 32 -14.83 -2.39 -3.10
N PRO A 33 -14.43 -2.48 -4.38
CA PRO A 33 -15.10 -3.34 -5.35
C PRO A 33 -14.83 -4.83 -5.12
N ASN A 34 -13.70 -5.19 -4.48
CA ASN A 34 -13.34 -6.55 -4.12
C ASN A 34 -12.26 -6.57 -3.02
N ARG A 35 -12.04 -7.75 -2.43
CA ARG A 35 -11.04 -7.95 -1.37
C ARG A 35 -9.62 -7.60 -1.84
N SER A 36 -9.28 -7.92 -3.09
CA SER A 36 -7.95 -7.67 -3.65
C SER A 36 -7.64 -6.17 -3.76
N GLU A 37 -8.62 -5.33 -4.12
CA GLU A 37 -8.46 -3.87 -4.09
C GLU A 37 -8.24 -3.36 -2.67
N ALA A 38 -9.06 -3.80 -1.72
CA ALA A 38 -8.92 -3.40 -0.32
C ALA A 38 -7.52 -3.73 0.23
N ILE A 39 -7.04 -4.95 -0.05
CA ILE A 39 -5.69 -5.39 0.33
C ILE A 39 -4.62 -4.53 -0.35
N ARG A 40 -4.74 -4.28 -1.67
CA ARG A 40 -3.75 -3.48 -2.41
C ARG A 40 -3.68 -2.03 -1.91
N VAL A 41 -4.81 -1.44 -1.55
CA VAL A 41 -4.88 -0.11 -0.92
C VAL A 41 -4.18 -0.11 0.43
N ALA A 42 -4.51 -1.06 1.32
CA ALA A 42 -3.87 -1.17 2.63
C ALA A 42 -2.35 -1.37 2.53
N VAL A 43 -1.88 -2.24 1.62
CA VAL A 43 -0.45 -2.47 1.39
C VAL A 43 0.24 -1.23 0.85
N ARG A 44 -0.35 -0.52 -0.12
CA ARG A 44 0.22 0.71 -0.66
C ARG A 44 0.38 1.77 0.43
N ASP A 45 -0.67 1.96 1.23
CA ASP A 45 -0.69 3.00 2.25
C ASP A 45 0.35 2.67 3.35
N LEU A 46 0.46 1.39 3.74
CA LEU A 46 1.51 0.90 4.64
C LEU A 46 2.92 1.18 4.09
N LEU A 47 3.19 0.85 2.82
CA LEU A 47 4.51 1.07 2.21
C LEU A 47 4.84 2.55 2.11
N LYS A 48 3.85 3.41 1.82
CA LYS A 48 4.05 4.86 1.77
C LYS A 48 4.46 5.42 3.12
N THR A 49 3.76 5.04 4.18
CA THR A 49 4.04 5.51 5.54
C THR A 49 5.38 4.98 6.07
N GLU A 50 5.67 3.69 5.89
CA GLU A 50 6.85 3.09 6.52
C GLU A 50 8.16 3.29 5.72
N LEU A 51 8.09 3.29 4.37
CA LEU A 51 9.28 3.36 3.52
C LEU A 51 9.49 4.73 2.90
N TRP A 52 8.45 5.34 2.31
CA TRP A 52 8.64 6.57 1.52
C TRP A 52 8.69 7.83 2.38
N GLU A 53 7.99 7.89 3.51
CA GLU A 53 8.07 9.03 4.43
C GLU A 53 9.36 9.03 5.26
N ARG A 54 9.91 7.86 5.59
CA ARG A 54 11.21 7.74 6.26
C ARG A 54 12.41 7.98 5.34
N ALA A 55 12.23 7.78 4.03
CA ALA A 55 13.30 7.91 3.05
C ALA A 55 13.42 9.31 2.42
N ALA A 56 12.58 10.29 2.79
CA ALA A 56 12.76 11.65 2.32
C ALA A 56 13.94 12.31 3.07
N PRO A 57 15.12 12.51 2.45
CA PRO A 57 16.08 13.45 3.01
C PRO A 57 15.40 14.81 3.05
N SER A 58 15.28 15.37 4.24
CA SER A 58 14.81 16.74 4.49
C SER A 58 15.37 17.70 3.43
N PRO A 59 14.52 18.40 2.64
CA PRO A 59 14.98 19.46 1.74
C PRO A 59 15.51 20.71 2.46
N ARG A 60 15.76 20.67 3.77
CA ARG A 60 16.06 21.87 4.58
C ARG A 60 17.54 22.19 4.79
N THR A 61 18.46 21.61 4.02
CA THR A 61 19.87 22.04 4.04
C THR A 61 20.24 22.95 2.86
N VAL A 62 19.27 23.67 2.28
CA VAL A 62 19.57 24.83 1.42
C VAL A 62 19.18 26.11 2.16
N LYS A 63 19.91 26.40 3.23
CA LYS A 63 20.11 27.76 3.71
C LYS A 63 21.59 27.97 4.00
N MET A 64 22.08 29.08 3.45
CA MET A 64 23.32 29.79 3.77
C MET A 64 24.60 29.12 3.29
N TYR A 65 25.10 29.53 2.13
CA TYR A 65 26.06 30.64 1.99
C TYR A 65 25.60 31.41 0.72
N GLY A 66 25.36 32.73 0.76
CA GLY A 66 26.31 33.73 1.20
C GLY A 66 27.11 34.12 -0.03
#